data_AF-A0A6A4ZZU7-F1
#
_entry.id   AF-A0A6A4ZZU7-F1
#
_cell.length_a   1.000
_cell.length_b   1.000
_cell.length_c   1.000
_cell.angle_alpha   90.00
_cell.angle_beta   90.00
_cell.angle_gamma   90.00
#
_symmetry.space_group_name_H-M   'P 1'
#
loop_
_entity.id
_entity.type
_entity.pdbx_description
1 polymer ?
#
loop_
_entity_poly.entity_id
_entity_poly.type
_entity_poly.pdbx_seq_one_letter_code
_entity_poly.pdbx_strand_id
1 'polypeptide(L)'
;MVDTFKSYWGKIHEHSPCCSSTKFVQFDTVTQGWTDPNLQREFCTAALETSQGASQSTVGSLILVTHSMGNLLAGGAVASGMCQFSSRVTWMSLAGPMQGSQSTNLVASRCAASNSWFDRAFADVLGLTGLCPSPRAYVQLQHQSTVGADMQAKYQQAQAVRRTHGARVLCGTDPFGIGSPMSIALASVGAISGHADRAHDGVVDLTSCMAGVSTSGAGSDSSDYHYRAAINHLDTSFRHGDGWWGNDRKPQKWFECAL
;
A
#
# COMPACT_ATOMS: atom_id res chain seq x y z
N MET A 1 -0.25 18.06 6.67
CA MET A 1 -1.48 17.33 6.31
C MET A 1 -2.38 18.25 5.51
N VAL A 2 -3.18 17.72 4.59
CA VAL A 2 -4.13 18.49 3.76
C VAL A 2 -5.51 17.83 3.79
N ASP A 3 -6.57 18.59 3.51
CA ASP A 3 -7.96 18.08 3.54
C ASP A 3 -8.37 17.35 2.26
N THR A 4 -7.65 17.58 1.15
CA THR A 4 -7.86 16.87 -0.12
C THR A 4 -6.53 16.58 -0.80
N PHE A 5 -6.45 15.46 -1.53
CA PHE A 5 -5.28 15.14 -2.33
C PHE A 5 -5.68 14.45 -3.65
N LYS A 6 -6.37 15.21 -4.51
CA LYS A 6 -7.04 14.68 -5.71
C LYS A 6 -6.12 13.95 -6.68
N SER A 7 -4.89 14.42 -6.86
CA SER A 7 -3.94 13.80 -7.80
C SER A 7 -3.54 12.38 -7.40
N TYR A 8 -3.57 12.05 -6.11
CA TYR A 8 -3.19 10.73 -5.63
C TYR A 8 -4.37 9.86 -5.23
N TRP A 9 -5.37 10.44 -4.56
CA TRP A 9 -6.49 9.72 -3.93
C TRP A 9 -7.85 9.98 -4.58
N GLY A 10 -7.88 10.76 -5.66
CA GLY A 10 -9.13 11.20 -6.28
C GLY A 10 -10.02 11.95 -5.27
N LYS A 11 -11.31 11.59 -5.25
CA LYS A 11 -12.32 12.23 -4.40
C LYS A 11 -12.73 11.39 -3.20
N ILE A 12 -11.90 10.45 -2.74
CA ILE A 12 -12.31 9.48 -1.69
C ILE A 12 -12.82 10.11 -0.39
N HIS A 13 -12.40 11.33 -0.05
CA HIS A 13 -12.93 12.09 1.10
C HIS A 13 -14.42 12.43 0.99
N GLU A 14 -14.98 12.45 -0.22
CA GLU A 14 -16.43 12.61 -0.48
C GLU A 14 -17.19 11.28 -0.25
N HIS A 15 -16.48 10.16 -0.10
CA HIS A 15 -17.01 8.80 0.03
C HIS A 15 -16.70 8.17 1.41
N SER A 16 -16.44 9.00 2.42
CA SER A 16 -16.21 8.57 3.82
C SER A 16 -17.30 9.11 4.76
N PRO A 17 -18.58 8.73 4.61
CA PRO A 17 -19.70 9.35 5.32
C PRO A 17 -19.65 9.16 6.84
N CYS A 18 -18.96 8.13 7.33
CA CYS A 18 -18.80 7.85 8.76
C CYS A 18 -17.73 8.73 9.44
N CYS A 19 -16.92 9.46 8.67
CA CYS A 19 -15.82 10.27 9.19
C CYS A 19 -16.27 11.72 9.46
N SER A 20 -15.90 12.26 10.63
CA SER A 20 -16.11 13.68 10.95
C SER A 20 -15.14 14.61 10.20
N SER A 21 -13.96 14.10 9.84
CA SER A 21 -12.99 14.76 8.97
C SER A 21 -12.06 13.73 8.34
N THR A 22 -11.43 14.10 7.22
CA THR A 22 -10.44 13.28 6.52
C THR A 22 -9.16 14.10 6.34
N LYS A 23 -8.01 13.52 6.67
CA LYS A 23 -6.70 14.14 6.50
C LYS A 23 -5.81 13.27 5.61
N PHE A 24 -5.18 13.90 4.64
CA PHE A 24 -4.19 13.27 3.78
C PHE A 24 -2.80 13.68 4.24
N VAL A 25 -1.95 12.67 4.46
CA VAL A 25 -0.56 12.85 4.86
C VAL A 25 0.34 12.37 3.73
N GLN A 26 1.37 13.16 3.45
CA GLN A 26 2.39 12.86 2.45
C GLN A 26 3.71 12.70 3.18
N PHE A 27 4.33 11.55 3.01
CA PHE A 27 5.63 11.24 3.58
C PHE A 27 6.63 11.04 2.44
N ASP A 28 7.91 11.28 2.69
CA ASP A 28 8.97 10.96 1.73
C ASP A 28 9.21 9.44 1.73
N THR A 29 8.39 8.73 0.96
CA THR A 29 8.48 7.28 0.78
C THR A 29 9.34 6.88 -0.42
N VAL A 30 10.23 7.78 -0.87
CA VAL A 30 11.20 7.51 -1.94
C VAL A 30 12.59 7.44 -1.34
N THR A 31 12.99 8.48 -0.61
CA THR A 31 14.32 8.54 0.00
C THR A 31 14.37 7.84 1.35
N GLN A 32 13.23 7.73 2.05
CA GLN A 32 13.13 7.02 3.33
C GLN A 32 12.32 5.73 3.16
N GLY A 33 12.88 4.62 3.64
CA GLY A 33 12.18 3.34 3.66
C GLY A 33 11.32 3.16 4.90
N TRP A 34 10.39 2.22 4.85
CA TRP A 34 9.40 1.98 5.92
C TRP A 34 9.99 1.59 7.28
N THR A 35 11.27 1.21 7.32
CA THR A 35 12.00 0.91 8.57
C THR A 35 12.73 2.12 9.17
N ASP A 36 12.62 3.31 8.54
CA ASP A 36 13.25 4.52 9.04
C ASP A 36 12.55 5.03 10.32
N PRO A 37 13.26 5.17 11.46
CA PRO A 37 12.67 5.64 12.71
C PRO A 37 12.04 7.04 12.63
N ASN A 38 12.59 7.94 11.81
CA ASN A 38 12.03 9.28 11.67
C ASN A 38 10.71 9.23 10.89
N LEU A 39 10.67 8.47 9.79
CA LEU A 39 9.45 8.25 9.02
C LEU A 39 8.35 7.59 9.87
N GLN A 40 8.71 6.60 10.70
CA GLN A 40 7.77 5.97 11.63
C GLN A 40 7.25 6.94 12.69
N ARG A 41 8.11 7.84 13.20
CA ARG A 41 7.70 8.90 14.13
C ARG A 41 6.75 9.88 13.47
N GLU A 42 7.06 10.35 12.25
CA GLU A 42 6.17 11.23 11.47
C GLU A 42 4.79 10.59 11.24
N PHE A 43 4.77 9.30 10.89
CA PHE A 43 3.52 8.54 10.78
C PHE A 43 2.74 8.52 12.09
N CYS A 44 3.39 8.15 13.19
CA CYS A 44 2.74 8.07 14.51
C CYS A 44 2.23 9.44 14.98
N THR A 45 3.01 10.51 14.82
CA THR A 45 2.59 11.88 15.15
C THR A 45 1.33 12.25 14.37
N ALA A 46 1.31 12.03 13.05
CA ALA A 46 0.14 12.36 12.24
C ALA A 46 -1.10 11.53 12.63
N ALA A 47 -0.93 10.25 12.95
CA ALA A 47 -2.01 9.38 13.41
C ALA A 47 -2.56 9.82 14.78
N LEU A 48 -1.68 10.17 15.73
CA LEU A 48 -2.07 10.65 17.06
C LEU A 48 -2.84 11.97 16.97
N GLU A 49 -2.33 12.94 16.20
CA GLU A 49 -2.95 14.26 16.00
C GLU A 49 -4.33 14.18 15.32
N THR A 50 -4.51 13.21 14.41
CA THR A 50 -5.77 13.06 13.65
C THR A 50 -6.81 12.24 14.42
N SER A 51 -6.36 11.30 15.27
CA SER A 51 -7.27 10.39 15.96
C SER A 51 -8.03 11.06 17.11
N GLN A 52 -9.28 10.66 17.31
CA GLN A 52 -10.08 11.16 18.44
C GLN A 52 -9.78 10.38 19.72
N GLY A 53 -9.48 11.10 20.80
CA GLY A 53 -9.20 10.50 22.10
C GLY A 53 -7.88 9.72 22.14
N ALA A 54 -6.87 10.20 21.43
CA ALA A 54 -5.48 9.76 21.61
C ALA A 54 -5.04 9.95 23.07
N SER A 55 -4.18 9.07 23.55
CA SER A 55 -3.59 9.17 24.89
C SER A 55 -2.16 8.65 24.86
N GLN A 56 -1.22 9.46 25.35
CA GLN A 56 0.22 9.15 25.29
C GLN A 56 0.63 8.78 23.85
N SER A 57 1.22 7.61 23.65
CA SER A 57 1.62 7.08 22.34
C SER A 57 0.55 6.17 21.70
N THR A 58 -0.69 6.17 22.20
CA THR A 58 -1.78 5.32 21.71
C THR A 58 -2.74 6.12 20.84
N VAL A 59 -2.82 5.74 19.56
CA VAL A 59 -3.76 6.27 18.57
C VAL A 59 -5.18 5.91 18.96
N GLY A 60 -6.03 6.93 19.04
CA GLY A 60 -7.43 6.82 19.44
C GLY A 60 -8.33 6.26 18.34
N SER A 61 -9.56 6.76 18.25
CA SER A 61 -10.49 6.40 17.18
C SER A 61 -10.02 7.01 15.86
N LEU A 62 -9.78 6.15 14.87
CA LEU A 62 -9.27 6.54 13.56
C LEU A 62 -9.62 5.47 12.52
N ILE A 63 -10.12 5.89 11.36
CA ILE A 63 -10.11 5.04 10.17
C ILE A 63 -8.79 5.30 9.45
N LEU A 64 -7.85 4.37 9.61
CA LEU A 64 -6.51 4.46 9.04
C LEU A 64 -6.53 3.86 7.64
N VAL A 65 -6.35 4.70 6.62
CA VAL A 65 -6.22 4.25 5.23
C VAL A 65 -4.76 4.33 4.81
N THR A 66 -4.17 3.19 4.42
CA THR A 66 -2.78 3.13 3.96
C THR A 66 -2.71 2.49 2.58
N HIS A 67 -1.88 3.05 1.71
CA HIS A 67 -1.64 2.52 0.36
C HIS A 67 -0.17 2.17 0.16
N SER A 68 0.10 1.09 -0.59
CA SER A 68 1.45 0.66 -0.94
C SER A 68 2.37 0.56 0.28
N MET A 69 3.58 1.13 0.24
CA MET A 69 4.54 1.12 1.36
C MET A 69 3.97 1.66 2.69
N GLY A 70 2.94 2.50 2.66
CA GLY A 70 2.29 3.01 3.87
C GLY A 70 1.78 1.91 4.80
N ASN A 71 1.44 0.73 4.26
CA ASN A 71 1.01 -0.43 5.04
C ASN A 71 2.14 -0.98 5.92
N LEU A 72 3.33 -1.13 5.34
CA LEU A 72 4.53 -1.55 6.09
C LEU A 72 4.99 -0.47 7.06
N LEU A 73 4.85 0.80 6.70
CA LEU A 73 5.17 1.92 7.59
C LEU A 73 4.28 1.86 8.85
N ALA A 74 2.97 1.69 8.69
CA ALA A 74 2.04 1.57 9.81
C ALA A 74 2.33 0.34 10.68
N GLY A 75 2.46 -0.84 10.06
CA GLY A 75 2.78 -2.07 10.78
C GLY A 75 4.14 -2.01 11.47
N GLY A 76 5.14 -1.44 10.80
CA GLY A 76 6.50 -1.28 11.30
C GLY A 76 6.61 -0.30 12.46
N ALA A 77 5.89 0.83 12.41
CA ALA A 77 5.88 1.83 13.49
C ALA A 77 5.25 1.28 14.78
N VAL A 78 4.18 0.48 14.65
CA VAL A 78 3.59 -0.18 15.82
C VAL A 78 4.48 -1.31 16.32
N ALA A 79 5.05 -2.12 15.42
CA ALA A 79 5.95 -3.20 15.78
C ALA A 79 7.22 -2.73 16.50
N SER A 80 7.74 -1.55 16.15
CA SER A 80 8.91 -0.95 16.79
C SER A 80 8.59 -0.21 18.08
N GLY A 81 7.31 -0.11 18.45
CA GLY A 81 6.86 0.61 19.65
C GLY A 81 6.86 2.13 19.52
N MET A 82 6.97 2.69 18.30
CA MET A 82 6.88 4.14 18.08
C MET A 82 5.51 4.70 18.46
N CYS A 83 4.45 3.93 18.22
CA CYS A 83 3.11 4.17 18.73
C CYS A 83 2.33 2.86 18.85
N GLN A 84 1.12 2.93 19.40
CA GLN A 84 0.20 1.80 19.51
C GLN A 84 -1.14 2.18 18.89
N PHE A 85 -1.86 1.20 18.34
CA PHE A 85 -3.24 1.40 17.92
C PHE A 85 -4.19 0.91 19.01
N SER A 86 -5.14 1.75 19.42
CA SER A 86 -6.25 1.29 20.24
C SER A 86 -7.16 0.34 19.45
N SER A 87 -8.07 -0.36 20.13
CA SER A 87 -9.11 -1.18 19.48
C SER A 87 -10.11 -0.38 18.65
N ARG A 88 -10.04 0.97 18.68
CA ARG A 88 -10.90 1.88 17.91
C ARG A 88 -10.27 2.32 16.58
N VAL A 89 -9.12 1.77 16.22
CA VAL A 89 -8.51 1.97 14.90
C VAL A 89 -9.07 0.93 13.92
N THR A 90 -9.74 1.39 12.87
CA THR A 90 -10.13 0.55 11.74
C THR A 90 -9.09 0.72 10.64
N TRP A 91 -8.36 -0.34 10.29
CA TRP A 91 -7.29 -0.28 9.30
C TRP A 91 -7.76 -0.76 7.92
N MET A 92 -7.81 0.18 6.98
CA MET A 92 -8.05 -0.04 5.55
C MET A 92 -6.71 -0.11 4.81
N SER A 93 -6.32 -1.33 4.42
CA SER A 93 -4.98 -1.65 3.94
C SER A 93 -5.00 -1.96 2.44
N LEU A 94 -4.49 -1.03 1.63
CA LEU A 94 -4.64 -1.03 0.17
C LEU A 94 -3.30 -1.33 -0.51
N ALA A 95 -3.27 -2.33 -1.40
CA ALA A 95 -2.11 -2.71 -2.21
C ALA A 95 -0.79 -2.80 -1.43
N GLY A 96 -0.85 -3.29 -0.18
CA GLY A 96 0.31 -3.30 0.70
C GLY A 96 1.32 -4.38 0.32
N PRO A 97 2.59 -4.05 0.03
CA PRO A 97 3.62 -5.06 -0.21
C PRO A 97 4.05 -5.70 1.12
N MET A 98 3.16 -6.41 1.80
CA MET A 98 3.44 -6.91 3.15
C MET A 98 4.51 -8.00 3.20
N GLN A 99 4.88 -8.57 2.05
CA GLN A 99 6.07 -9.41 1.87
C GLN A 99 7.05 -8.77 0.88
N GLY A 100 6.98 -7.47 0.64
CA GLY A 100 7.76 -6.78 -0.39
C GLY A 100 7.21 -7.01 -1.80
N SER A 101 8.03 -6.69 -2.80
CA SER A 101 7.67 -6.68 -4.21
C SER A 101 8.85 -7.10 -5.09
N GLN A 102 8.60 -8.06 -5.98
CA GLN A 102 9.56 -8.51 -7.00
C GLN A 102 9.87 -7.41 -8.02
N SER A 103 8.97 -6.44 -8.23
CA SER A 103 9.25 -5.25 -9.04
C SER A 103 10.48 -4.50 -8.53
N THR A 104 10.61 -4.37 -7.20
CA THR A 104 11.78 -3.70 -6.60
C THR A 104 13.04 -4.57 -6.60
N ASN A 105 12.90 -5.91 -6.62
CA ASN A 105 14.01 -6.81 -6.92
C ASN A 105 14.53 -6.60 -8.34
N LEU A 106 13.64 -6.46 -9.32
CA LEU A 106 14.02 -6.16 -10.69
C LEU A 106 14.78 -4.83 -10.76
N VAL A 107 14.27 -3.75 -10.16
CA VAL A 107 14.98 -2.45 -10.11
C VAL A 107 16.39 -2.62 -9.56
N ALA A 108 16.53 -3.29 -8.41
CA ALA A 108 17.82 -3.50 -7.78
C ALA A 108 18.78 -4.33 -8.66
N SER A 109 18.28 -5.40 -9.30
CA SER A 109 19.08 -6.22 -10.21
C SER A 109 19.57 -5.44 -11.43
N ARG A 110 18.73 -4.55 -11.99
CA ARG A 110 19.08 -3.72 -13.13
C ARG A 110 20.10 -2.66 -12.76
N CYS A 111 19.95 -2.02 -11.60
CA CYS A 111 20.94 -1.07 -11.11
C CYS A 111 22.28 -1.70 -10.74
N ALA A 112 22.28 -2.96 -10.26
CA ALA A 112 23.51 -3.69 -10.01
C ALA A 112 24.23 -4.08 -11.32
N ALA A 113 23.47 -4.40 -12.38
CA ALA A 113 24.03 -4.72 -13.69
C ALA A 113 24.50 -3.49 -14.49
N SER A 114 23.81 -2.36 -14.31
CA SER A 114 24.17 -1.08 -14.93
C SER A 114 23.83 0.07 -13.99
N ASN A 115 24.81 0.94 -13.74
CA ASN A 115 24.60 2.16 -12.94
C ASN A 115 23.69 3.20 -13.62
N SER A 116 23.20 2.94 -14.84
CA SER A 116 22.40 3.89 -15.64
C SER A 116 21.16 3.24 -16.29
N TRP A 117 20.37 2.49 -15.53
CA TRP A 117 19.11 1.94 -16.04
C TRP A 117 17.98 2.98 -16.08
N PHE A 118 17.34 3.10 -17.24
CA PHE A 118 16.12 3.87 -17.45
C PHE A 118 15.12 3.02 -18.22
N ASP A 119 13.97 2.77 -17.60
CA ASP A 119 12.81 2.15 -18.24
C ASP A 119 11.63 3.09 -18.04
N ARG A 120 10.99 3.50 -19.14
CA ARG A 120 9.93 4.52 -19.09
C ARG A 120 8.69 4.02 -18.35
N ALA A 121 8.33 2.75 -18.49
CA ALA A 121 7.17 2.19 -17.80
C ALA A 121 7.41 2.18 -16.29
N PHE A 122 8.60 1.78 -15.84
CA PHE A 122 8.98 1.87 -14.42
C PHE A 122 9.09 3.32 -13.93
N ALA A 123 9.73 4.20 -14.69
CA ALA A 123 9.90 5.60 -14.37
C ALA A 123 8.54 6.30 -14.13
N ASP A 124 7.59 6.08 -15.05
CA ASP A 124 6.25 6.68 -14.96
C ASP A 124 5.45 6.07 -13.79
N VAL A 125 5.54 4.75 -13.55
CA VAL A 125 4.81 4.06 -12.46
C VAL A 125 5.35 4.42 -11.08
N LEU A 126 6.67 4.52 -10.95
CA LEU A 126 7.35 4.82 -9.69
C LEU A 126 7.52 6.33 -9.46
N GLY A 127 7.18 7.16 -10.45
CA GLY A 127 7.28 8.62 -10.36
C GLY A 127 8.72 9.13 -10.30
N LEU A 128 9.66 8.44 -10.95
CA LEU A 128 11.10 8.71 -10.85
C LEU A 128 11.75 9.00 -12.21
N THR A 129 12.64 9.99 -12.24
CA THR A 129 13.59 10.20 -13.34
C THR A 129 14.92 9.54 -13.00
N GLY A 130 15.29 8.47 -13.72
CA GLY A 130 16.50 7.68 -13.45
C GLY A 130 16.32 6.75 -12.26
N LEU A 131 16.31 5.43 -12.52
CA LEU A 131 15.99 4.42 -11.50
C LEU A 131 17.21 3.99 -10.67
N CYS A 132 18.41 4.49 -11.04
CA CYS A 132 19.67 4.12 -10.43
C CYS A 132 20.45 5.34 -9.90
N PRO A 133 21.09 5.23 -8.71
CA PRO A 133 21.01 4.10 -7.79
C PRO A 133 19.58 3.91 -7.25
N SER A 134 19.20 2.65 -6.98
CA SER A 134 17.84 2.34 -6.50
C SER A 134 17.55 3.13 -5.21
N PRO A 135 16.43 3.87 -5.13
CA PRO A 135 16.08 4.61 -3.93
C PRO A 135 16.02 3.69 -2.71
N ARG A 136 16.42 4.22 -1.55
CA ARG A 136 16.46 3.44 -0.30
C ARG A 136 15.13 2.79 0.03
N ALA A 137 14.01 3.47 -0.21
CA ALA A 137 12.69 2.89 0.02
C ALA A 137 12.49 1.59 -0.79
N TYR A 138 12.94 1.57 -2.04
CA TYR A 138 12.70 0.45 -2.95
C TYR A 138 13.62 -0.71 -2.62
N VAL A 139 14.86 -0.44 -2.20
CA VAL A 139 15.76 -1.46 -1.66
C VAL A 139 15.11 -2.16 -0.46
N GLN A 140 14.44 -1.42 0.43
CA GLN A 140 13.75 -1.99 1.60
C GLN A 140 12.41 -2.68 1.27
N LEU A 141 11.94 -2.58 0.03
CA LEU A 141 10.71 -3.21 -0.46
C LEU A 141 10.97 -4.49 -1.25
N GLN A 142 12.22 -4.94 -1.38
CA GLN A 142 12.53 -6.23 -1.99
C GLN A 142 11.74 -7.35 -1.31
N HIS A 143 11.34 -8.32 -2.11
CA HIS A 143 10.52 -9.43 -1.68
C HIS A 143 11.16 -10.19 -0.52
N GLN A 144 10.35 -10.57 0.46
CA GLN A 144 10.77 -11.14 1.75
C GLN A 144 11.66 -12.38 1.58
N SER A 145 11.44 -13.20 0.55
CA SER A 145 12.27 -14.38 0.27
C SER A 145 13.69 -14.08 -0.23
N THR A 146 13.99 -12.82 -0.55
CA THR A 146 15.27 -12.41 -1.18
C THR A 146 16.14 -11.55 -0.27
N VAL A 147 15.61 -11.15 0.89
CA VAL A 147 16.30 -10.28 1.85
C VAL A 147 16.85 -11.08 3.03
N GLY A 148 17.79 -10.50 3.78
CA GLY A 148 18.38 -11.12 4.97
C GLY A 148 17.40 -11.26 6.15
N ALA A 149 17.77 -12.09 7.12
CA ALA A 149 16.93 -12.47 8.27
C ALA A 149 16.36 -11.27 9.04
N ASP A 150 17.14 -10.21 9.23
CA ASP A 150 16.69 -8.99 9.94
C ASP A 150 15.50 -8.33 9.25
N MET A 151 15.53 -8.21 7.92
CA MET A 151 14.43 -7.61 7.16
C MET A 151 13.23 -8.58 7.09
N GLN A 152 13.47 -9.89 6.99
CA GLN A 152 12.40 -10.89 7.08
C GLN A 152 11.64 -10.80 8.41
N ALA A 153 12.36 -10.64 9.52
CA ALA A 153 11.76 -10.49 10.84
C ALA A 153 10.90 -9.21 10.92
N LYS A 154 11.36 -8.09 10.37
CA LYS A 154 10.57 -6.86 10.31
C LYS A 154 9.28 -7.03 9.50
N TYR A 155 9.35 -7.70 8.34
CA TYR A 155 8.15 -8.03 7.55
C TYR A 155 7.15 -8.85 8.37
N GLN A 156 7.61 -9.91 9.05
CA GLN A 156 6.76 -10.75 9.90
C GLN A 156 6.12 -9.96 11.05
N GLN A 157 6.86 -9.06 11.68
CA GLN A 157 6.34 -8.20 12.74
C GLN A 157 5.25 -7.25 12.21
N ALA A 158 5.48 -6.59 11.07
CA ALA A 158 4.48 -5.73 10.45
C ALA A 158 3.22 -6.51 10.03
N GLN A 159 3.38 -7.72 9.49
CA GLN A 159 2.27 -8.63 9.17
C GLN A 159 1.49 -9.05 10.42
N ALA A 160 2.18 -9.29 11.55
CA ALA A 160 1.54 -9.63 12.82
C ALA A 160 0.70 -8.46 13.36
N VAL A 161 1.20 -7.22 13.28
CA VAL A 161 0.43 -6.03 13.63
C VAL A 161 -0.83 -5.92 12.76
N ARG A 162 -0.67 -6.06 11.42
CA ARG A 162 -1.80 -6.05 10.47
C ARG A 162 -2.88 -7.07 10.82
N ARG A 163 -2.46 -8.28 11.23
CA ARG A 163 -3.35 -9.35 11.68
C ARG A 163 -4.10 -8.98 12.96
N THR A 164 -3.37 -8.52 13.97
CA THR A 164 -3.93 -8.21 15.30
C THR A 164 -4.96 -7.09 15.26
N HIS A 165 -4.79 -6.12 14.36
CA HIS A 165 -5.72 -5.01 14.18
C HIS A 165 -6.82 -5.29 13.14
N GLY A 166 -6.97 -6.54 12.69
CA GLY A 166 -8.09 -6.97 11.86
C GLY A 166 -8.24 -6.21 10.54
N ALA A 167 -7.12 -5.81 9.92
CA ALA A 167 -7.14 -4.93 8.75
C ALA A 167 -8.03 -5.47 7.63
N ARG A 168 -8.86 -4.60 7.04
CA ARG A 168 -9.60 -4.87 5.81
C ARG A 168 -8.68 -4.57 4.63
N VAL A 169 -8.73 -5.39 3.59
CA VAL A 169 -7.69 -5.38 2.55
C VAL A 169 -8.29 -5.19 1.18
N LEU A 170 -7.69 -4.29 0.40
CA LEU A 170 -7.91 -4.15 -1.04
C LEU A 170 -6.64 -4.55 -1.78
N CYS A 171 -6.72 -5.62 -2.56
CA CYS A 171 -5.63 -6.09 -3.42
C CYS A 171 -6.05 -6.01 -4.88
N GLY A 172 -5.18 -5.45 -5.73
CA GLY A 172 -5.34 -5.53 -7.17
C GLY A 172 -4.87 -6.88 -7.73
N THR A 173 -5.59 -7.39 -8.71
CA THR A 173 -5.30 -8.69 -9.36
C THR A 173 -5.10 -8.58 -10.87
N ASP A 174 -5.31 -7.39 -11.45
CA ASP A 174 -5.17 -7.12 -12.87
C ASP A 174 -4.26 -5.89 -13.07
N PRO A 175 -3.05 -6.06 -13.62
CA PRO A 175 -2.10 -4.96 -13.77
C PRO A 175 -2.54 -3.92 -14.80
N PHE A 176 -3.50 -4.23 -15.68
CA PHE A 176 -4.10 -3.24 -16.58
C PHE A 176 -5.17 -2.43 -15.83
N GLY A 177 -6.05 -3.12 -15.10
CA GLY A 177 -7.06 -2.53 -14.24
C GLY A 177 -8.10 -1.67 -14.96
N ILE A 178 -8.50 -0.57 -14.33
CA ILE A 178 -9.42 0.41 -14.92
C ILE A 178 -8.64 1.19 -15.99
N GLY A 179 -9.24 1.32 -17.19
CA GLY A 179 -8.59 1.96 -18.33
C GLY A 179 -8.14 3.39 -18.02
N SER A 180 -6.82 3.59 -17.95
CA SER A 180 -6.16 4.86 -17.64
C SER A 180 -4.87 5.01 -18.46
N PRO A 181 -4.27 6.21 -18.54
CA PRO A 181 -2.98 6.39 -19.20
C PRO A 181 -1.85 5.50 -18.65
N MET A 182 -1.95 5.05 -17.39
CA MET A 182 -0.93 4.22 -16.72
C MET A 182 -1.16 2.72 -16.86
N SER A 183 -2.31 2.28 -17.36
CA SER A 183 -2.67 0.85 -17.44
C SER A 183 -1.66 0.02 -18.25
N ILE A 184 -1.18 0.54 -19.38
CA ILE A 184 -0.21 -0.15 -20.22
C ILE A 184 1.17 -0.22 -19.53
N ALA A 185 1.56 0.85 -18.83
CA ALA A 185 2.82 0.91 -18.11
C ALA A 185 2.84 -0.11 -16.95
N LEU A 186 1.77 -0.18 -16.16
CA LEU A 186 1.62 -1.16 -15.07
C LEU A 186 1.54 -2.60 -15.58
N ALA A 187 0.83 -2.86 -16.68
CA ALA A 187 0.84 -4.16 -17.35
C ALA A 187 2.25 -4.58 -17.77
N SER A 188 3.03 -3.64 -18.33
CA SER A 188 4.41 -3.90 -18.76
C SER A 188 5.34 -4.17 -17.58
N VAL A 189 5.24 -3.38 -16.51
CA VAL A 189 5.99 -3.58 -15.26
C VAL A 189 5.70 -4.97 -14.70
N GLY A 190 4.42 -5.30 -14.49
CA GLY A 190 4.03 -6.60 -13.93
C GLY A 190 4.52 -7.78 -14.76
N ALA A 191 4.49 -7.67 -16.09
CA ALA A 191 4.95 -8.72 -17.00
C ALA A 191 6.46 -9.03 -16.89
N ILE A 192 7.29 -8.04 -16.51
CA ILE A 192 8.74 -8.21 -16.41
C ILE A 192 9.26 -8.34 -14.98
N SER A 193 8.47 -7.96 -13.98
CA SER A 193 8.84 -8.00 -12.56
C SER A 193 9.06 -9.40 -11.99
N GLY A 194 8.60 -10.46 -12.68
CA GLY A 194 8.77 -11.84 -12.21
C GLY A 194 7.99 -12.15 -10.94
N HIS A 195 6.77 -11.62 -10.82
CA HIS A 195 5.86 -11.92 -9.71
C HIS A 195 5.62 -13.42 -9.55
N ALA A 196 5.61 -13.89 -8.30
CA ALA A 196 5.39 -15.30 -8.00
C ALA A 196 3.93 -15.72 -8.22
N ASP A 197 2.99 -14.82 -7.90
CA ASP A 197 1.58 -14.97 -8.21
C ASP A 197 1.24 -14.28 -9.54
N ARG A 198 0.41 -14.93 -10.35
CA ARG A 198 -0.09 -14.35 -11.62
C ARG A 198 -1.14 -13.27 -11.38
N ALA A 199 -1.84 -13.32 -10.25
CA ALA A 199 -2.72 -12.25 -9.82
C ALA A 199 -1.87 -11.16 -9.14
N HIS A 200 -1.78 -9.99 -9.76
CA HIS A 200 -1.00 -8.87 -9.25
C HIS A 200 -1.53 -7.54 -9.78
N ASP A 201 -1.25 -6.47 -9.05
CA ASP A 201 -1.69 -5.12 -9.42
C ASP A 201 -0.70 -4.39 -10.36
N GLY A 202 0.35 -5.10 -10.78
CA GLY A 202 1.43 -4.59 -11.63
C GLY A 202 2.68 -4.22 -10.82
N VAL A 203 2.56 -3.99 -9.51
CA VAL A 203 3.68 -3.68 -8.62
C VAL A 203 3.80 -4.68 -7.49
N VAL A 204 2.69 -5.16 -6.95
CA VAL A 204 2.59 -6.07 -5.81
C VAL A 204 1.72 -7.26 -6.21
N ASP A 205 2.20 -8.46 -5.90
CA ASP A 205 1.43 -9.68 -6.15
C ASP A 205 0.40 -9.94 -5.05
N LEU A 206 -0.64 -10.71 -5.37
CA LEU A 206 -1.76 -10.95 -4.47
C LEU A 206 -1.31 -11.63 -3.17
N THR A 207 -0.33 -12.52 -3.22
CA THR A 207 0.17 -13.24 -2.04
C THR A 207 0.83 -12.27 -1.06
N SER A 208 1.71 -11.38 -1.56
CA SER A 208 2.30 -10.31 -0.75
C SER A 208 1.23 -9.35 -0.24
N CYS A 209 0.25 -8.99 -1.06
CA CYS A 209 -0.83 -8.08 -0.67
C CYS A 209 -1.75 -8.65 0.42
N MET A 210 -2.03 -9.95 0.41
CA MET A 210 -2.86 -10.64 1.40
C MET A 210 -2.08 -11.08 2.66
N ALA A 211 -0.76 -10.91 2.69
CA ALA A 211 0.04 -11.37 3.82
C ALA A 211 -0.32 -10.63 5.12
N GLY A 212 -0.46 -11.39 6.20
CA GLY A 212 -0.88 -10.86 7.50
C GLY A 212 -2.39 -10.77 7.69
N VAL A 213 -3.22 -11.23 6.75
CA VAL A 213 -4.68 -11.35 6.95
C VAL A 213 -5.20 -12.75 6.63
N SER A 214 -6.44 -13.05 7.06
CA SER A 214 -7.11 -14.30 6.72
C SER A 214 -7.58 -14.26 5.27
N THR A 215 -7.70 -15.42 4.63
CA THR A 215 -8.38 -15.53 3.32
C THR A 215 -9.90 -15.69 3.47
N SER A 216 -10.40 -15.87 4.70
CA SER A 216 -11.84 -15.91 4.97
C SER A 216 -12.49 -14.58 4.62
N GLY A 217 -13.63 -14.63 3.91
CA GLY A 217 -14.33 -13.44 3.42
C GLY A 217 -13.56 -12.66 2.35
N ALA A 218 -12.56 -13.28 1.73
CA ALA A 218 -11.85 -12.70 0.60
C ALA A 218 -12.48 -13.13 -0.72
N GLY A 219 -12.78 -12.17 -1.59
CA GLY A 219 -13.39 -12.43 -2.89
C GLY A 219 -13.30 -11.23 -3.81
N SER A 220 -13.98 -11.31 -4.95
CA SER A 220 -13.94 -10.30 -6.01
C SER A 220 -15.22 -9.47 -6.08
N ASP A 221 -16.05 -9.46 -5.03
CA ASP A 221 -17.17 -8.55 -4.91
C ASP A 221 -16.82 -7.37 -3.99
N SER A 222 -17.28 -6.17 -4.35
CA SER A 222 -17.20 -4.97 -3.51
C SER A 222 -17.80 -5.11 -2.12
N SER A 223 -18.64 -6.12 -1.84
CA SER A 223 -19.14 -6.41 -0.49
C SER A 223 -18.24 -7.33 0.33
N ASP A 224 -17.19 -7.91 -0.25
CA ASP A 224 -16.30 -8.84 0.44
C ASP A 224 -15.44 -8.14 1.50
N TYR A 225 -15.17 -8.84 2.60
CA TYR A 225 -14.39 -8.31 3.72
C TYR A 225 -12.94 -7.97 3.30
N HIS A 226 -12.35 -8.86 2.49
CA HIS A 226 -11.11 -8.60 1.77
C HIS A 226 -11.40 -8.60 0.27
N TYR A 227 -11.14 -7.49 -0.40
CA TYR A 227 -11.52 -7.31 -1.79
C TYR A 227 -10.33 -7.52 -2.72
N ARG A 228 -10.45 -8.53 -3.57
CA ARG A 228 -9.51 -8.91 -4.63
C ARG A 228 -10.06 -8.38 -5.95
N ALA A 229 -9.75 -7.13 -6.22
CA ALA A 229 -10.32 -6.39 -7.32
C ALA A 229 -9.44 -6.53 -8.58
N ALA A 230 -10.06 -6.69 -9.75
CA ALA A 230 -9.44 -6.67 -11.07
C ALA A 230 -9.03 -5.24 -11.47
N ILE A 231 -8.20 -4.62 -10.64
CA ILE A 231 -7.70 -3.24 -10.74
C ILE A 231 -6.17 -3.22 -10.54
N ASN A 232 -5.52 -2.18 -11.05
CA ASN A 232 -4.06 -2.04 -10.97
C ASN A 232 -3.64 -1.31 -9.68
N HIS A 233 -2.32 -1.19 -9.44
CA HIS A 233 -1.77 -0.62 -8.21
C HIS A 233 -2.31 0.79 -7.94
N LEU A 234 -2.39 1.63 -8.99
CA LEU A 234 -2.85 3.00 -8.86
C LEU A 234 -4.35 3.10 -8.63
N ASP A 235 -5.15 2.24 -9.24
CA ASP A 235 -6.60 2.19 -9.03
C ASP A 235 -6.96 1.90 -7.56
N THR A 236 -6.12 1.14 -6.84
CA THR A 236 -6.35 0.86 -5.41
C THR A 236 -6.29 2.11 -4.52
N SER A 237 -5.74 3.22 -5.02
CA SER A 237 -5.79 4.53 -4.37
C SER A 237 -7.08 5.31 -4.64
N PHE A 238 -8.09 4.68 -5.25
CA PHE A 238 -9.39 5.28 -5.62
C PHE A 238 -9.31 6.42 -6.64
N ARG A 239 -8.13 6.73 -7.17
CA ARG A 239 -7.92 7.93 -7.99
C ARG A 239 -8.71 7.97 -9.30
N HIS A 240 -9.06 6.80 -9.82
CA HIS A 240 -9.86 6.66 -11.03
C HIS A 240 -11.33 6.33 -10.73
N GLY A 241 -11.70 6.24 -9.44
CA GLY A 241 -13.02 5.84 -9.00
C GLY A 241 -13.36 4.38 -9.33
N ASP A 242 -14.66 4.12 -9.49
CA ASP A 242 -15.18 2.81 -9.86
C ASP A 242 -15.19 2.60 -11.38
N GLY A 243 -14.75 1.42 -11.83
CA GLY A 243 -14.89 0.97 -13.20
C GLY A 243 -16.37 0.80 -13.58
N TRP A 244 -16.72 0.89 -14.86
CA TRP A 244 -18.13 0.85 -15.28
C TRP A 244 -18.79 -0.52 -15.12
N TRP A 245 -18.05 -1.60 -15.34
CA TRP A 245 -18.56 -2.97 -15.40
C TRP A 245 -17.94 -3.85 -14.32
N GLY A 246 -18.69 -4.87 -13.89
CA GLY A 246 -18.24 -5.85 -12.90
C GLY A 246 -18.28 -5.34 -11.46
N ASN A 247 -18.45 -6.26 -10.51
CA ASN A 247 -18.31 -5.97 -9.08
C ASN A 247 -16.86 -6.06 -8.61
N ASP A 248 -15.95 -6.48 -9.48
CA ASP A 248 -14.52 -6.67 -9.25
C ASP A 248 -13.68 -5.43 -9.60
N ARG A 249 -14.31 -4.33 -10.01
CA ARG A 249 -13.62 -3.06 -10.35
C ARG A 249 -14.21 -1.86 -9.63
N LYS A 250 -14.62 -2.04 -8.38
CA LYS A 250 -15.40 -1.06 -7.60
C LYS A 250 -14.71 -0.67 -6.28
N PRO A 251 -13.47 -0.13 -6.32
CA PRO A 251 -12.71 0.16 -5.10
C PRO A 251 -13.37 1.22 -4.22
N GLN A 252 -14.06 2.23 -4.77
CA GLN A 252 -14.76 3.24 -3.96
C GLN A 252 -15.99 2.64 -3.28
N LYS A 253 -16.80 1.88 -4.02
CA LYS A 253 -17.95 1.19 -3.43
C LYS A 253 -17.52 0.23 -2.31
N TRP A 254 -16.42 -0.52 -2.52
CA TRP A 254 -15.89 -1.37 -1.45
C TRP A 254 -15.52 -0.56 -0.22
N PHE A 255 -14.84 0.58 -0.39
CA PHE A 255 -14.50 1.45 0.71
C PHE A 255 -15.76 1.90 1.46
N GLU A 256 -16.78 2.39 0.78
CA GLU A 256 -18.06 2.80 1.39
C GLU A 256 -18.75 1.67 2.15
N CYS A 257 -18.73 0.44 1.63
CA CYS A 257 -19.31 -0.73 2.28
C CYS A 257 -18.46 -1.25 3.46
N ALA A 258 -17.17 -0.95 3.46
CA ALA A 258 -16.23 -1.44 4.46
C ALA A 258 -16.06 -0.51 5.67
N LEU A 259 -16.58 0.73 5.61
CA LEU A 259 -16.65 1.66 6.75
C LEU A 259 -17.75 1.25 7.73
#